data_AF-A0A8S2XJU4-F1
#
_entry.id   AF-A0A8S2XJU4-F1
#
_cell.length_a   1.000
_cell.length_b   1.000
_cell.length_c   1.000
_cell.angle_alpha   90.00
_cell.angle_beta   90.00
_cell.angle_gamma   90.00
#
_symmetry.space_group_name_H-M   'P 1'
#
loop_
_entity.id
_entity.type
_entity.pdbx_description
1 polymer ?
#
loop_
_entity_poly.entity_id
_entity_poly.type
_entity_poly.pdbx_seq_one_letter_code
_entity_poly.pdbx_strand_id
1 'polypeptide(L)' 'LHEDLNRVHNKPYVELKDSDNRPDETVAYEHWANHLARNTSIIVDLFHGLLRSQVKCR' A
#
# COMPACT_ATOMS: atom_id res chain seq x y z
N LEU A 1 2.86 8.04 15.91
CA LEU A 1 1.42 8.38 15.76
C LEU A 1 0.65 7.39 14.90
N HIS A 2 0.96 7.21 13.60
CA HIS A 2 0.27 6.18 12.80
C HIS A 2 0.30 4.80 13.48
N GLU A 3 1.49 4.33 13.85
CA GLU A 3 1.68 2.99 14.41
C GLU A 3 1.02 2.81 15.78
N ASP A 4 1.06 3.83 16.64
CA ASP A 4 0.37 3.81 17.93
C ASP A 4 -1.16 3.76 17.79
N LEU A 5 -1.68 4.32 16.69
CA LEU A 5 -3.11 4.38 16.36
C LEU A 5 -3.52 3.35 15.31
N ASN A 6 -2.63 2.40 14.97
CA ASN A 6 -2.91 1.40 13.96
C ASN A 6 -3.89 0.38 14.53
N ARG A 7 -5.05 0.27 13.88
CA ARG A 7 -6.14 -0.67 14.22
C ARG A 7 -5.77 -2.11 13.84
N VAL A 8 -4.74 -2.31 13.02
CA VAL A 8 -4.22 -3.63 12.65
C VAL A 8 -3.12 -4.04 13.63
N HIS A 9 -3.45 -4.96 14.54
CA HIS A 9 -2.48 -5.49 15.53
C HIS A 9 -1.62 -6.63 14.98
N ASN A 10 -2.22 -7.54 14.21
CA ASN A 10 -1.53 -8.66 13.57
C ASN A 10 -1.33 -8.34 12.09
N LYS A 11 -0.14 -7.89 11.71
CA LYS A 11 0.15 -7.46 10.34
C LYS A 11 0.46 -8.68 9.46
N PRO A 12 -0.39 -9.03 8.48
CA PRO A 12 -0.08 -10.12 7.57
C PRO A 12 1.13 -9.76 6.70
N TYR A 13 2.00 -10.75 6.47
CA TYR A 13 3.01 -10.62 5.42
C TYR A 13 2.32 -10.82 4.07
N VAL A 14 2.60 -9.91 3.15
CA VAL A 14 2.16 -9.98 1.76
C VAL A 14 3.36 -9.63 0.90
N GLU A 15 3.69 -10.50 -0.04
CA GLU A 15 4.71 -10.22 -1.04
C GLU A 15 4.16 -9.19 -2.04
N LEU A 16 4.90 -8.10 -2.21
CA LEU A 16 4.55 -7.05 -3.17
C LEU A 16 5.04 -7.47 -4.55
N LYS A 17 4.08 -7.59 -5.49
CA LYS A 17 4.36 -7.90 -6.89
C LYS A 17 4.60 -6.61 -7.66
N ASP A 18 5.44 -6.68 -8.68
CA ASP A 18 5.59 -5.60 -9.64
C ASP A 18 4.34 -5.48 -10.54
N SER A 19 4.31 -4.43 -11.36
CA SER A 19 3.19 -4.18 -12.25
C SER A 19 3.01 -5.28 -13.31
N ASP A 20 4.08 -5.96 -13.73
CA ASP A 20 4.04 -7.06 -14.73
C ASP A 20 3.22 -6.71 -16.00
N ASN A 21 3.33 -5.47 -16.48
CA ASN A 21 2.52 -4.91 -17.59
C ASN A 21 1.00 -4.93 -17.38
N ARG A 22 0.53 -5.15 -16.15
CA ARG A 22 -0.88 -5.05 -15.78
C ARG A 22 -1.32 -3.57 -15.74
N PRO A 23 -2.63 -3.30 -15.87
CA PRO A 23 -3.14 -1.93 -15.81
C PRO A 23 -2.79 -1.25 -14.48
N ASP A 24 -2.38 0.02 -14.55
CA ASP A 24 -2.01 0.82 -13.36
C ASP A 24 -3.13 0.84 -12.32
N GLU A 25 -4.41 0.88 -12.73
CA GLU A 25 -5.56 0.89 -11.81
C GLU A 25 -5.68 -0.41 -11.01
N THR A 26 -5.54 -1.57 -11.68
CA THR A 26 -5.57 -2.88 -11.00
C THR A 26 -4.44 -2.98 -9.98
N VAL A 27 -3.23 -2.61 -10.40
CA VAL A 27 -2.03 -2.64 -9.56
C VAL A 27 -2.19 -1.67 -8.38
N ALA A 28 -2.62 -0.44 -8.63
CA ALA A 28 -2.86 0.57 -7.60
C ALA A 28 -3.88 0.10 -6.55
N TYR A 29 -4.98 -0.50 -6.99
CA TYR A 29 -6.00 -1.05 -6.08
C TYR A 29 -5.43 -2.18 -5.22
N GLU A 30 -4.70 -3.13 -5.82
CA GLU A 30 -4.05 -4.22 -5.07
C GLU A 30 -3.04 -3.69 -4.05
N HIS A 31 -2.18 -2.75 -4.44
CA HIS A 31 -1.20 -2.14 -3.53
C HIS A 31 -1.88 -1.38 -2.39
N TRP A 32 -2.95 -0.64 -2.68
CA TRP A 32 -3.68 0.09 -1.64
C TRP A 32 -4.41 -0.86 -0.69
N ALA A 33 -5.03 -1.92 -1.21
CA ALA A 33 -5.65 -2.95 -0.38
C ALA A 33 -4.63 -3.63 0.54
N ASN A 34 -3.44 -3.97 0.01
CA ASN A 34 -2.34 -4.54 0.80
C ASN A 34 -1.81 -3.57 1.85
N HIS A 35 -1.73 -2.28 1.53
CA HIS A 35 -1.36 -1.23 2.47
C HIS A 35 -2.37 -1.15 3.62
N LEU A 36 -3.67 -1.06 3.32
CA LEU A 36 -4.73 -0.99 4.33
C LEU A 36 -4.81 -2.24 5.21
N ALA A 37 -4.55 -3.43 4.65
CA ALA A 37 -4.51 -4.69 5.39
C ALA A 37 -3.48 -4.71 6.53
N ARG A 38 -2.49 -3.81 6.49
CA ARG A 38 -1.42 -3.68 7.50
C ARG A 38 -1.45 -2.35 8.24
N ASN A 39 -2.05 -1.32 7.63
CA ASN A 39 -1.98 0.06 8.06
C ASN A 39 -3.38 0.68 7.99
N THR A 40 -4.12 0.63 9.10
CA THR A 40 -5.43 1.27 9.20
C THR A 40 -5.44 2.19 10.41
N SER A 41 -5.46 3.50 10.20
CA SER A 41 -5.52 4.48 11.29
C SER A 41 -6.03 5.82 10.78
N ILE A 42 -6.40 6.73 11.69
CA ILE A 42 -6.78 8.10 11.33
C ILE A 42 -5.68 8.86 10.56
N ILE A 43 -4.40 8.50 10.76
CA ILE A 43 -3.29 9.11 10.03
C ILE A 43 -3.26 8.63 8.56
N VAL A 44 -3.58 7.36 8.33
CA VAL A 44 -3.71 6.81 6.98
C VAL A 44 -4.88 7.45 6.26
N ASP A 45 -6.02 7.56 6.95
CA ASP A 45 -7.25 8.14 6.42
C ASP A 45 -7.08 9.60 5.96
N LEU A 46 -6.26 10.38 6.68
CA LEU A 46 -6.11 11.83 6.43
C LEU A 46 -4.89 12.21 5.58
N PHE A 47 -3.82 11.41 5.61
CA PHE A 47 -2.52 11.85 5.09
C PHE A 47 -1.85 10.89 4.12
N HIS A 48 -2.28 9.63 4.04
CA HIS A 48 -1.64 8.68 3.14
C HIS A 48 -2.31 8.73 1.76
N GLY A 49 -1.49 8.73 0.73
CA GLY A 49 -1.90 8.55 -0.67
C GLY A 49 -1.01 7.53 -1.37
N LEU A 50 -1.26 7.31 -2.66
CA LEU A 50 -0.51 6.35 -3.47
C LEU A 50 0.09 7.05 -4.70
N LEU A 51 1.39 6.83 -4.93
CA LEU A 51 2.11 7.29 -6.12
C LEU A 51 2.48 6.10 -7.01
N ARG A 52 2.59 6.35 -8.30
CA ARG A 52 3.15 5.41 -9.27
C ARG A 52 4.66 5.63 -9.39
N SER A 53 5.43 4.58 -9.11
CA SER A 53 6.89 4.56 -9.28
C SER A 53 7.26 3.74 -10.51
N GLN A 54 8.19 4.22 -11.34
CA GLN A 54 8.70 3.51 -12.51
C GLN A 54 10.24 3.53 -12.52
N VAL A 55 10.86 2.36 -12.68
CA VAL A 55 12.32 2.21 -12.76
C VAL A 55 12.70 1.66 -14.13
N LYS A 56 13.78 2.20 -14.71
CA LYS A 56 14.38 1.71 -15.95
C LYS A 56 15.89 1.57 -15.74
N CYS A 57 16.43 0.37 -15.91
CA CYS A 57 17.88 0.13 -15.89
C CYS A 57 18.56 0.86 -17.07
N ARG A 58 19.81 1.30 -16.87
CA ARG A 58 20.63 1.99 -17.89
C ARG A 58 21.52 1.01 -18.63
#